data_AF-Q1N787-F1
#
_entry.id   AF-Q1N787-F1
#
_cell.length_a   1.000
_cell.length_b   1.000
_cell.length_c   1.000
_cell.angle_alpha   90.00
_cell.angle_beta   90.00
_cell.angle_gamma   90.00
#
_symmetry.space_group_name_H-M   'P 1'
#
loop_
_entity.id
_entity.type
_entity.pdbx_description
1 polymer ?
#
loop_
_entity_poly.entity_id
_entity_poly.type
_entity_poly.pdbx_seq_one_letter_code
_entity_poly.pdbx_strand_id
1 'polypeptide(L)'
;MTLATLAFLLAAAQPVAADGFEQPDRWTASASDGVASKVSDVPGDAGRALRLDYDFGSVSGYAFAARTLPIDWPDNYVLRVKLRGEGGVNDLQLKFTDASGDNVWWVQKLNFRPSAQWQEVRIRPRDLEFAWGPTTDKSLRHTGRMEIVLVRGRDGGKGHVEIDDLTLEPLPPAPPPLPPKASAPAVLDGDKSTVWHGRPGQVLDLDLGAPQRLSALLLDWQGKAAYRVEGSLDKRAWQTLRTVDAGDGGQNPIALHGAESRYLRIRLIGEGALAEVAVKDIDWAPTSNDFISRLASQAPRGRYPRGFTEQPYWTLVGTDGGAIAGLIGEDGAIEPAKGSYSVEPFLTVNGASVDWADVTTSQSLVDGNLPIATTSWQGQGWT
;
A
#
# COMPACT_ATOMS: atom_id res chain seq x y z
N MET A 1 -44.33 32.62 10.63
CA MET A 1 -42.98 32.15 11.02
C MET A 1 -42.28 31.71 9.76
N THR A 2 -41.41 32.57 9.23
CA THR A 2 -40.64 32.38 8.00
C THR A 2 -39.44 31.48 8.29
N LEU A 3 -39.31 30.36 7.58
CA LEU A 3 -38.11 29.52 7.58
C LEU A 3 -36.96 30.32 6.94
N ALA A 4 -35.89 30.53 7.68
CA ALA A 4 -34.62 31.04 7.15
C ALA A 4 -33.79 29.86 6.66
N THR A 5 -33.62 29.75 5.34
CA THR A 5 -32.68 28.81 4.71
C THR A 5 -31.27 29.35 4.88
N LEU A 6 -30.45 28.71 5.72
CA LEU A 6 -29.03 29.03 5.84
C LEU A 6 -28.29 28.43 4.63
N ALA A 7 -27.99 29.26 3.63
CA ALA A 7 -27.10 28.90 2.56
C ALA A 7 -25.65 29.00 3.06
N PHE A 8 -24.99 27.87 3.29
CA PHE A 8 -23.53 27.84 3.45
C PHE A 8 -22.91 28.07 2.08
N LEU A 9 -22.51 29.31 1.80
CA LEU A 9 -21.53 29.61 0.77
C LEU A 9 -20.20 28.98 1.22
N LEU A 10 -19.87 27.79 0.70
CA LEU A 10 -18.50 27.29 0.71
C LEU A 10 -17.69 28.22 -0.21
N ALA A 11 -17.07 29.24 0.37
CA ALA A 11 -15.95 29.90 -0.28
C ALA A 11 -14.87 28.83 -0.50
N ALA A 12 -14.51 28.57 -1.77
CA ALA A 12 -13.35 27.74 -2.07
C ALA A 12 -12.13 28.39 -1.41
N ALA A 13 -11.53 27.71 -0.43
CA ALA A 13 -10.29 28.17 0.18
C ALA A 13 -9.24 28.28 -0.92
N GLN A 14 -8.59 29.45 -1.04
CA GLN A 14 -7.49 29.63 -1.99
C GLN A 14 -6.33 28.69 -1.61
N PRO A 15 -5.60 28.12 -2.59
CA PRO A 15 -4.47 27.28 -2.30
C PRO A 15 -3.42 28.07 -1.50
N VAL A 16 -2.95 27.51 -0.40
CA VAL A 16 -1.95 28.14 0.48
C VAL A 16 -0.54 27.96 -0.08
N ALA A 17 -0.34 26.95 -0.93
CA ALA A 17 0.83 26.81 -1.80
C ALA A 17 0.38 26.38 -3.20
N ALA A 18 0.97 26.98 -4.23
CA ALA A 18 0.75 26.60 -5.62
C ALA A 18 2.03 26.77 -6.45
N ASP A 19 2.27 25.83 -7.37
CA ASP A 19 3.33 25.93 -8.37
C ASP A 19 2.76 25.44 -9.70
N GLY A 20 2.65 26.35 -10.67
CA GLY A 20 2.27 26.04 -12.05
C GLY A 20 3.47 25.67 -12.93
N PHE A 21 4.67 25.49 -12.36
CA PHE A 21 5.87 25.04 -13.07
C PHE A 21 6.35 25.97 -14.22
N GLU A 22 5.90 27.22 -14.22
CA GLU A 22 6.31 28.27 -15.17
C GLU A 22 7.79 28.67 -15.09
N GLN A 23 8.49 28.29 -14.02
CA GLN A 23 9.90 28.58 -13.76
C GLN A 23 10.68 27.27 -13.56
N PRO A 24 10.94 26.53 -14.66
CA PRO A 24 11.58 25.21 -14.64
C PRO A 24 13.02 25.27 -14.09
N ASP A 25 13.68 26.41 -14.19
CA ASP A 25 15.02 26.69 -13.67
C ASP A 25 15.12 26.61 -12.13
N ARG A 26 13.98 26.70 -11.43
CA ARG A 26 13.91 26.46 -9.99
C ARG A 26 13.96 24.98 -9.61
N TRP A 27 13.88 24.08 -10.58
CA TRP A 27 13.96 22.64 -10.39
C TRP A 27 15.32 22.12 -10.84
N THR A 28 15.90 21.22 -10.05
CA THR A 28 17.17 20.55 -10.36
C THR A 28 16.97 19.06 -10.53
N ALA A 29 17.61 18.49 -11.54
CA ALA A 29 17.62 17.06 -11.79
C ALA A 29 18.81 16.39 -11.11
N SER A 30 18.59 15.22 -10.51
CA SER A 30 19.65 14.31 -10.09
C SER A 30 19.15 12.86 -10.10
N ALA A 31 20.05 11.91 -9.93
CA ALA A 31 19.76 10.49 -9.99
C ALA A 31 20.72 9.67 -9.09
N SER A 32 20.40 8.40 -8.88
CA SER A 32 21.35 7.42 -8.34
C SER A 32 22.40 7.02 -9.37
N ASP A 33 23.48 6.38 -8.92
CA ASP A 33 24.57 5.90 -9.78
C ASP A 33 24.05 5.03 -10.94
N GLY A 34 24.53 5.31 -12.15
CA GLY A 34 24.14 4.58 -13.37
C GLY A 34 22.77 4.95 -13.95
N VAL A 35 22.07 5.92 -13.38
CA VAL A 35 20.77 6.44 -13.87
C VAL A 35 20.94 7.85 -14.43
N ALA A 36 20.32 8.15 -15.57
CA ALA A 36 20.27 9.50 -16.12
C ALA A 36 18.99 10.22 -15.66
N SER A 37 19.11 11.52 -15.37
CA SER A 37 18.00 12.41 -15.03
C SER A 37 18.23 13.78 -15.65
N LYS A 38 17.19 14.38 -16.23
CA LYS A 38 17.24 15.72 -16.80
C LYS A 38 15.90 16.42 -16.61
N VAL A 39 15.95 17.70 -16.24
CA VAL A 39 14.78 18.58 -16.26
C VAL A 39 14.82 19.51 -17.47
N SER A 40 13.65 19.79 -18.03
CA SER A 40 13.45 20.76 -19.10
C SER A 40 12.02 21.31 -19.05
N ASP A 41 11.71 22.26 -19.93
CA ASP A 41 10.40 22.88 -20.00
C ASP A 41 9.63 22.50 -21.26
N VAL A 42 8.33 22.31 -21.10
CA VAL A 42 7.41 21.90 -22.16
C VAL A 42 6.09 22.66 -22.05
N PRO A 43 5.24 22.68 -23.09
CA PRO A 43 3.88 23.20 -22.96
C PRO A 43 3.06 22.40 -21.93
N GLY A 44 2.44 23.10 -20.97
CA GLY A 44 1.62 22.53 -19.91
C GLY A 44 0.15 22.32 -20.31
N ASP A 45 -0.71 22.05 -19.31
CA ASP A 45 -2.17 22.12 -19.44
C ASP A 45 -2.62 23.58 -19.61
N ALA A 46 -1.98 24.47 -18.85
CA ALA A 46 -1.95 25.91 -19.06
C ALA A 46 -0.48 26.38 -18.96
N GLY A 47 -0.03 27.24 -19.87
CA GLY A 47 1.33 27.78 -19.81
C GLY A 47 2.44 26.73 -20.03
N ARG A 48 3.40 26.65 -19.10
CA ARG A 48 4.54 25.71 -19.15
C ARG A 48 4.40 24.63 -18.07
N ALA A 49 4.99 23.47 -18.33
CA ALA A 49 5.13 22.39 -17.38
C ALA A 49 6.59 21.97 -17.26
N LEU A 50 6.93 21.32 -16.13
CA LEU A 50 8.23 20.72 -15.90
C LEU A 50 8.27 19.33 -16.53
N ARG A 51 9.25 19.05 -17.37
CA ARG A 51 9.54 17.71 -17.87
C ARG A 51 10.74 17.13 -17.14
N LEU A 52 10.58 15.93 -16.58
CA LEU A 52 11.64 15.10 -16.03
C LEU A 52 11.85 13.88 -16.95
N ASP A 53 12.96 13.87 -17.68
CA ASP A 53 13.42 12.70 -18.43
C ASP A 53 14.26 11.79 -17.52
N TYR A 54 14.07 10.48 -17.66
CA TYR A 54 14.80 9.46 -16.90
C TYR A 54 15.28 8.31 -17.80
N ASP A 55 16.42 7.71 -17.46
CA ASP A 55 16.91 6.47 -18.07
C ASP A 55 17.60 5.62 -16.99
N PHE A 56 16.99 4.48 -16.64
CA PHE A 56 17.56 3.57 -15.63
C PHE A 56 18.69 2.68 -16.18
N GLY A 57 18.92 2.66 -17.50
CA GLY A 57 19.86 1.74 -18.13
C GLY A 57 19.59 0.29 -17.73
N SER A 58 20.64 -0.41 -17.27
CA SER A 58 20.58 -1.79 -16.77
C SER A 58 20.57 -1.91 -15.25
N VAL A 59 20.59 -0.80 -14.50
CA VAL A 59 20.72 -0.80 -13.04
C VAL A 59 19.38 -0.59 -12.35
N SER A 60 19.30 -0.95 -11.08
CA SER A 60 18.24 -0.42 -10.20
C SER A 60 18.60 0.98 -9.73
N GLY A 61 17.60 1.83 -9.48
CA GLY A 61 17.87 3.20 -9.07
C GLY A 61 16.67 4.13 -9.17
N TYR A 62 16.95 5.42 -9.07
CA TYR A 62 15.93 6.47 -9.12
C TYR A 62 16.45 7.73 -9.82
N ALA A 63 15.54 8.43 -10.49
CA ALA A 63 15.74 9.75 -11.09
C ALA A 63 14.74 10.73 -10.46
N PHE A 64 15.16 11.96 -10.19
CA PHE A 64 14.25 12.94 -9.59
C PHE A 64 14.48 14.37 -10.07
N ALA A 65 13.42 15.17 -9.92
CA ALA A 65 13.44 16.62 -9.96
C ALA A 65 13.18 17.14 -8.55
N ALA A 66 13.97 18.12 -8.08
CA ALA A 66 13.84 18.70 -6.75
C ALA A 66 13.83 20.22 -6.77
N ARG A 67 13.17 20.82 -5.79
CA ARG A 67 13.14 22.27 -5.60
C ARG A 67 12.98 22.64 -4.13
N THR A 68 13.56 23.76 -3.73
CA THR A 68 13.23 24.43 -2.46
C THR A 68 11.79 24.93 -2.52
N LEU A 69 10.95 24.36 -1.65
CA LEU A 69 9.53 24.65 -1.56
C LEU A 69 9.11 24.62 -0.09
N PRO A 70 9.21 25.75 0.62
CA PRO A 70 8.71 25.88 1.98
C PRO A 70 7.18 25.72 2.01
N ILE A 71 6.68 24.82 2.87
CA ILE A 71 5.25 24.58 3.06
C ILE A 71 4.95 24.50 4.55
N ASP A 72 3.98 25.29 4.99
CA ASP A 72 3.29 25.13 6.27
C ASP A 72 2.04 24.28 6.03
N TRP A 73 2.04 23.05 6.56
CA TRP A 73 1.00 22.07 6.27
C TRP A 73 -0.22 22.30 7.18
N PRO A 74 -1.43 22.46 6.61
CA PRO A 74 -2.66 22.45 7.39
C PRO A 74 -2.90 21.08 8.06
N ASP A 75 -3.70 21.02 9.12
CA ASP A 75 -4.05 19.73 9.74
C ASP A 75 -4.88 18.83 8.81
N ASN A 76 -5.77 19.44 8.02
CA ASN A 76 -6.53 18.76 6.97
C ASN A 76 -6.38 19.52 5.66
N TYR A 77 -6.03 18.80 4.60
CA TYR A 77 -5.76 19.39 3.29
C TYR A 77 -5.98 18.39 2.18
N VAL A 78 -5.92 18.91 0.96
CA VAL A 78 -5.63 18.12 -0.22
C VAL A 78 -4.51 18.80 -1.00
N LEU A 79 -3.47 18.02 -1.30
CA LEU A 79 -2.45 18.35 -2.27
C LEU A 79 -2.82 17.67 -3.59
N ARG A 80 -2.79 18.40 -4.70
CA ARG A 80 -2.94 17.87 -6.06
C ARG A 80 -1.72 18.21 -6.89
N VAL A 81 -1.38 17.31 -7.80
CA VAL A 81 -0.39 17.54 -8.84
C VAL A 81 -0.82 16.76 -10.07
N LYS A 82 -0.68 17.35 -11.26
CA LYS A 82 -0.94 16.68 -12.53
C LYS A 82 0.34 16.06 -13.07
N LEU A 83 0.24 14.84 -13.57
CA LEU A 83 1.32 14.17 -14.29
C LEU A 83 0.82 13.59 -15.60
N ARG A 84 1.62 13.69 -16.66
CA ARG A 84 1.48 12.91 -17.90
C ARG A 84 2.85 12.43 -18.35
N GLY A 85 2.95 11.59 -19.37
CA GLY A 85 4.22 11.20 -19.95
C GLY A 85 4.18 9.86 -20.66
N GLU A 86 5.38 9.32 -20.90
CA GLU A 86 5.60 8.06 -21.61
C GLU A 86 6.71 7.27 -20.93
N GLY A 87 6.51 5.95 -20.78
CA GLY A 87 7.50 5.04 -20.24
C GLY A 87 6.89 3.72 -19.76
N GLY A 88 7.75 2.83 -19.27
CA GLY A 88 7.34 1.58 -18.62
C GLY A 88 6.73 1.80 -17.22
N VAL A 89 6.19 0.72 -16.64
CA VAL A 89 5.65 0.71 -15.27
C VAL A 89 6.76 0.79 -14.24
N ASN A 90 6.77 1.90 -13.52
CA ASN A 90 7.76 2.27 -12.51
C ASN A 90 7.07 2.80 -11.25
N ASP A 91 7.79 3.02 -10.15
CA ASP A 91 7.18 3.60 -8.96
C ASP A 91 7.36 5.13 -8.98
N LEU A 92 6.31 5.86 -8.61
CA LEU A 92 6.35 7.31 -8.42
C LEU A 92 6.39 7.61 -6.92
N GLN A 93 7.30 8.48 -6.49
CA GLN A 93 7.34 9.00 -5.14
C GLN A 93 7.30 10.52 -5.15
N LEU A 94 6.50 11.11 -4.27
CA LEU A 94 6.64 12.51 -3.91
C LEU A 94 7.28 12.56 -2.53
N LYS A 95 8.41 13.25 -2.40
CA LYS A 95 9.12 13.39 -1.13
C LYS A 95 9.09 14.83 -0.67
N PHE A 96 8.97 15.00 0.63
CA PHE A 96 9.06 16.28 1.30
C PHE A 96 10.07 16.17 2.43
N THR A 97 11.02 17.10 2.46
CA THR A 97 12.09 17.12 3.45
C THR A 97 11.94 18.37 4.30
N ASP A 98 12.21 18.24 5.60
CA ASP A 98 12.26 19.40 6.49
C ASP A 98 13.42 20.35 6.17
N ALA A 99 13.52 21.43 6.93
CA ALA A 99 14.56 22.43 6.74
C ALA A 99 15.96 21.93 7.11
N SER A 100 16.10 20.90 7.96
CA SER A 100 17.42 20.34 8.29
C SER A 100 17.96 19.47 7.16
N GLY A 101 17.07 18.82 6.40
CA GLY A 101 17.45 17.86 5.38
C GLY A 101 17.43 16.41 5.87
N ASP A 102 17.24 16.17 7.16
CA ASP A 102 17.43 14.86 7.79
C ASP A 102 16.13 14.07 7.89
N ASN A 103 14.97 14.75 7.91
CA ASN A 103 13.67 14.11 8.06
C ASN A 103 12.91 14.17 6.75
N VAL A 104 12.49 12.99 6.28
CA VAL A 104 11.81 12.82 5.00
C VAL A 104 10.44 12.19 5.23
N TRP A 105 9.45 12.78 4.59
CA TRP A 105 8.13 12.20 4.40
C TRP A 105 7.90 11.93 2.93
N TRP A 106 7.04 10.97 2.63
CA TRP A 106 6.76 10.61 1.26
C TRP A 106 5.33 10.14 1.03
N VAL A 107 4.96 10.17 -0.25
CA VAL A 107 3.82 9.43 -0.79
C VAL A 107 4.36 8.54 -1.88
N GLN A 108 4.01 7.26 -1.85
CA GLN A 108 4.41 6.29 -2.86
C GLN A 108 3.22 5.83 -3.69
N LYS A 109 3.41 5.80 -5.01
CA LYS A 109 2.48 5.21 -5.98
C LYS A 109 3.21 4.09 -6.70
N LEU A 110 3.08 2.88 -6.17
CA LEU A 110 3.67 1.69 -6.76
C LEU A 110 3.04 1.38 -8.11
N ASN A 111 3.84 0.85 -9.04
CA ASN A 111 3.41 0.50 -10.39
C ASN A 111 2.70 1.66 -11.13
N PHE A 112 3.15 2.89 -10.90
CA PHE A 112 2.71 4.05 -11.66
C PHE A 112 2.94 3.84 -13.16
N ARG A 113 1.91 4.17 -13.93
CA ARG A 113 1.94 4.07 -15.39
C ARG A 113 1.72 5.47 -15.96
N PRO A 114 2.76 6.09 -16.54
CA PRO A 114 2.61 7.34 -17.25
C PRO A 114 1.55 7.20 -18.35
N SER A 115 0.66 8.18 -18.45
CA SER A 115 -0.33 8.29 -19.52
C SER A 115 -0.01 9.50 -20.38
N ALA A 116 -0.31 9.43 -21.68
CA ALA A 116 -0.25 10.61 -22.55
C ALA A 116 -1.24 11.71 -22.14
N GLN A 117 -2.29 11.35 -21.38
CA GLN A 117 -3.24 12.31 -20.82
C GLN A 117 -2.87 12.67 -19.38
N TRP A 118 -3.19 13.91 -18.99
CA TRP A 118 -3.01 14.38 -17.61
C TRP A 118 -3.78 13.52 -16.60
N GLN A 119 -3.04 12.99 -15.64
CA GLN A 119 -3.54 12.25 -14.49
C GLN A 119 -3.35 13.11 -13.25
N GLU A 120 -4.42 13.36 -12.50
CA GLU A 120 -4.32 14.03 -11.21
C GLU A 120 -3.90 13.02 -10.12
N VAL A 121 -2.82 13.31 -9.42
CA VAL A 121 -2.46 12.66 -8.17
C VAL A 121 -2.97 13.50 -7.01
N ARG A 122 -3.98 12.98 -6.32
CA ARG A 122 -4.59 13.59 -5.12
C ARG A 122 -4.02 12.97 -3.85
N ILE A 123 -3.60 13.80 -2.90
CA ILE A 123 -2.92 13.42 -1.65
C ILE A 123 -3.60 14.11 -0.48
N ARG A 124 -3.93 13.35 0.56
CA ARG A 124 -4.48 13.83 1.83
C ARG A 124 -3.48 13.59 2.96
N PRO A 125 -3.66 14.21 4.15
CA PRO A 125 -2.77 13.99 5.30
C PRO A 125 -2.42 12.51 5.55
N ARG A 126 -3.42 11.63 5.47
CA ARG A 126 -3.28 10.17 5.69
C ARG A 126 -2.54 9.41 4.59
N ASP A 127 -2.30 10.03 3.43
CA ASP A 127 -1.60 9.38 2.32
C ASP A 127 -0.08 9.60 2.41
N LEU A 128 0.36 10.47 3.32
CA LEU A 128 1.73 10.90 3.48
C LEU A 128 2.31 10.26 4.75
N GLU A 129 3.43 9.56 4.56
CA GLU A 129 4.06 8.74 5.58
C GLU A 129 5.42 9.32 5.94
N PHE A 130 5.81 9.21 7.21
CA PHE A 130 7.19 9.44 7.61
C PHE A 130 8.07 8.32 7.06
N ALA A 131 9.05 8.68 6.24
CA ALA A 131 9.90 7.71 5.56
C ALA A 131 11.12 7.36 6.43
N TRP A 132 11.91 8.35 6.82
CA TRP A 132 13.07 8.19 7.70
C TRP A 132 13.52 9.54 8.26
N GLY A 133 14.33 9.48 9.30
CA GLY A 133 14.94 10.63 9.95
C GLY A 133 15.07 10.43 11.46
N PRO A 134 15.87 11.26 12.15
CA PRO A 134 16.09 11.13 13.58
C PRO A 134 14.94 11.69 14.45
N THR A 135 13.94 12.36 13.87
CA THR A 135 12.85 12.97 14.65
C THR A 135 12.00 11.93 15.39
N THR A 136 11.58 12.29 16.60
CA THR A 136 10.61 11.53 17.39
C THR A 136 9.18 11.92 17.03
N ASP A 137 8.93 13.20 16.76
CA ASP A 137 7.65 13.68 16.23
C ASP A 137 7.62 13.52 14.71
N LYS A 138 6.82 12.57 14.25
CA LYS A 138 6.65 12.21 12.84
C LYS A 138 5.52 13.01 12.17
N SER A 139 4.87 13.93 12.88
CA SER A 139 3.82 14.77 12.30
C SER A 139 4.41 15.76 11.29
N LEU A 140 3.81 15.79 10.10
CA LEU A 140 4.19 16.71 9.04
C LEU A 140 3.59 18.10 9.34
N ARG A 141 4.44 19.07 9.68
CA ARG A 141 4.01 20.45 9.96
C ARG A 141 4.66 21.46 9.02
N HIS A 142 5.96 21.30 8.80
CA HIS A 142 6.75 22.24 8.01
C HIS A 142 7.76 21.47 7.17
N THR A 143 7.85 21.80 5.89
CA THR A 143 8.85 21.24 4.98
C THR A 143 9.53 22.33 4.19
N GLY A 144 10.79 22.13 3.79
CA GLY A 144 11.58 23.10 3.04
C GLY A 144 11.86 22.70 1.58
N ARG A 145 11.72 21.42 1.24
CA ARG A 145 12.09 20.88 -0.07
C ARG A 145 11.08 19.83 -0.53
N MET A 146 10.79 19.83 -1.83
CA MET A 146 10.00 18.82 -2.51
C MET A 146 10.84 18.11 -3.56
N GLU A 147 10.61 16.80 -3.72
CA GLU A 147 11.16 15.99 -4.81
C GLU A 147 10.05 15.18 -5.49
N ILE A 148 10.11 15.10 -6.81
CA ILE A 148 9.31 14.19 -7.63
C ILE A 148 10.27 13.14 -8.16
N VAL A 149 10.07 11.88 -7.75
CA VAL A 149 11.03 10.80 -7.95
C VAL A 149 10.39 9.66 -8.73
N LEU A 150 11.06 9.23 -9.80
CA LEU A 150 10.76 7.98 -10.50
C LEU A 150 11.77 6.93 -10.04
N VAL A 151 11.27 5.84 -9.49
CA VAL A 151 12.08 4.71 -9.02
C VAL A 151 11.87 3.52 -9.95
N ARG A 152 12.94 2.83 -10.31
CA ARG A 152 12.87 1.65 -11.18
C ARG A 152 11.96 0.59 -10.54
N GLY A 153 10.79 0.42 -11.14
CA GLY A 153 9.80 -0.56 -10.73
C GLY A 153 9.89 -1.83 -11.58
N ARG A 154 8.72 -2.34 -11.96
CA ARG A 154 8.55 -3.60 -12.69
C ARG A 154 9.26 -3.60 -14.05
N ASP A 155 9.10 -2.53 -14.83
CA ASP A 155 9.58 -2.48 -16.21
C ASP A 155 10.94 -1.75 -16.34
N GLY A 156 11.20 -0.77 -15.48
CA GLY A 156 12.38 0.08 -15.61
C GLY A 156 12.42 0.87 -16.91
N GLY A 157 13.57 0.85 -17.58
CA GLY A 157 13.79 1.47 -18.88
C GLY A 157 13.97 3.00 -18.84
N LYS A 158 13.63 3.65 -19.95
CA LYS A 158 13.70 5.10 -20.12
C LYS A 158 12.35 5.69 -20.45
N GLY A 159 12.17 6.96 -20.13
CA GLY A 159 10.92 7.66 -20.36
C GLY A 159 10.99 9.08 -19.84
N HIS A 160 9.81 9.69 -19.72
CA HIS A 160 9.67 11.00 -19.11
C HIS A 160 8.32 11.14 -18.42
N VAL A 161 8.26 12.02 -17.44
CA VAL A 161 7.02 12.57 -16.91
C VAL A 161 7.03 14.08 -17.04
N GLU A 162 5.88 14.64 -17.33
CA GLU A 162 5.62 16.07 -17.35
C GLU A 162 4.71 16.38 -16.17
N ILE A 163 5.01 17.42 -15.42
CA ILE A 163 4.38 17.77 -14.16
C ILE A 163 3.85 19.19 -14.21
N ASP A 164 2.61 19.36 -13.76
CA ASP A 164 1.90 20.63 -13.79
C ASP A 164 0.93 20.76 -12.58
N ASP A 165 0.42 21.96 -12.35
CA ASP A 165 -0.65 22.29 -11.40
C ASP A 165 -0.49 21.69 -9.99
N LEU A 166 0.63 21.99 -9.31
CA LEU A 166 0.78 21.67 -7.90
C LEU A 166 -0.07 22.64 -7.07
N THR A 167 -1.03 22.13 -6.29
CA THR A 167 -1.90 22.94 -5.44
C THR A 167 -2.12 22.30 -4.07
N LEU A 168 -1.98 23.09 -3.01
CA LEU A 168 -2.27 22.70 -1.63
C LEU A 168 -3.46 23.51 -1.11
N GLU A 169 -4.59 22.84 -0.87
CA GLU A 169 -5.81 23.46 -0.37
C GLU A 169 -6.13 22.96 1.05
N PRO A 170 -6.25 23.84 2.04
CA PRO A 170 -6.79 23.48 3.35
C PRO A 170 -8.24 23.03 3.24
N LEU A 171 -8.59 22.01 4.03
CA LEU A 171 -9.96 21.52 4.18
C LEU A 171 -10.44 21.77 5.62
N PRO A 172 -11.76 21.92 5.85
CA PRO A 172 -12.32 21.93 7.19
C PRO A 172 -11.86 20.69 7.98
N PRO A 173 -11.75 20.75 9.32
CA PRO A 173 -11.42 19.58 10.13
C PRO A 173 -12.30 18.36 9.77
N ALA A 174 -11.69 17.18 9.68
CA ALA A 174 -12.47 15.97 9.42
C ALA A 174 -13.43 15.72 10.60
N PRO A 175 -14.71 15.41 10.33
CA PRO A 175 -15.63 15.04 11.41
C PRO A 175 -15.12 13.74 12.07
N PRO A 176 -15.40 13.54 13.38
CA PRO A 176 -15.01 12.32 14.05
C PRO A 176 -15.67 11.11 13.38
N PRO A 177 -14.99 9.95 13.32
CA PRO A 177 -15.58 8.76 12.74
C PRO A 177 -16.83 8.36 13.53
N LEU A 178 -17.92 8.09 12.82
CA LEU A 178 -19.13 7.52 13.41
C LEU A 178 -19.00 6.00 13.47
N PRO A 179 -19.62 5.33 14.46
CA PRO A 179 -19.69 3.88 14.47
C PRO A 179 -20.44 3.39 13.22
N PRO A 180 -20.00 2.28 12.60
CA PRO A 180 -20.66 1.74 11.42
C PRO A 180 -22.09 1.29 11.76
N LYS A 181 -22.98 1.35 10.78
CA LYS A 181 -24.35 0.85 10.88
C LYS A 181 -24.57 -0.27 9.87
N ALA A 182 -25.06 -1.41 10.33
CA ALA A 182 -25.42 -2.54 9.47
C ALA A 182 -26.93 -2.62 9.23
N SER A 183 -27.31 -3.10 8.05
CA SER A 183 -28.71 -3.45 7.73
C SER A 183 -29.24 -4.62 8.56
N ALA A 184 -28.35 -5.47 9.10
CA ALA A 184 -28.65 -6.40 10.19
C ALA A 184 -27.80 -6.00 11.42
N PRO A 185 -28.37 -5.30 12.41
CA PRO A 185 -27.60 -4.79 13.55
C PRO A 185 -26.92 -5.86 14.41
N ALA A 186 -27.45 -7.10 14.39
CA ALA A 186 -26.92 -8.23 15.14
C ALA A 186 -25.45 -8.58 14.80
N VAL A 187 -24.94 -8.15 13.64
CA VAL A 187 -23.56 -8.43 13.25
C VAL A 187 -22.54 -7.43 13.81
N LEU A 188 -23.01 -6.44 14.58
CA LEU A 188 -22.21 -5.37 15.17
C LEU A 188 -22.46 -5.24 16.69
N ASP A 189 -23.11 -6.24 17.31
CA ASP A 189 -23.52 -6.16 18.72
C ASP A 189 -22.47 -6.75 19.67
N GLY A 190 -21.45 -7.43 19.14
CA GLY A 190 -20.36 -8.02 19.93
C GLY A 190 -20.69 -9.39 20.51
N ASP A 191 -21.86 -9.95 20.20
CA ASP A 191 -22.32 -11.25 20.69
C ASP A 191 -22.23 -12.30 19.59
N LYS A 192 -21.26 -13.22 19.70
CA LYS A 192 -21.07 -14.28 18.70
C LYS A 192 -22.22 -15.29 18.61
N SER A 193 -23.21 -15.22 19.51
CA SER A 193 -24.39 -16.08 19.51
C SER A 193 -25.57 -15.50 18.72
N THR A 194 -25.59 -14.20 18.45
CA THR A 194 -26.54 -13.56 17.53
C THR A 194 -26.00 -13.67 16.10
N VAL A 195 -26.89 -13.95 15.14
CA VAL A 195 -26.47 -14.35 13.79
C VAL A 195 -27.40 -13.78 12.74
N TRP A 196 -26.81 -13.20 11.70
CA TRP A 196 -27.50 -12.94 10.45
C TRP A 196 -27.39 -14.15 9.53
N HIS A 197 -28.53 -14.81 9.27
CA HIS A 197 -28.63 -15.87 8.28
C HIS A 197 -29.00 -15.30 6.93
N GLY A 198 -28.25 -15.70 5.90
CA GLY A 198 -28.56 -15.31 4.55
C GLY A 198 -28.48 -16.45 3.53
N ARG A 199 -29.10 -16.19 2.38
CA ARG A 199 -29.17 -17.08 1.21
C ARG A 199 -28.45 -16.46 0.00
N PRO A 200 -28.12 -17.25 -1.04
CA PRO A 200 -27.54 -16.73 -2.26
C PRO A 200 -28.28 -15.51 -2.81
N GLY A 201 -27.52 -14.47 -3.17
CA GLY A 201 -28.04 -13.20 -3.69
C GLY A 201 -28.45 -12.18 -2.62
N GLN A 202 -28.64 -12.58 -1.36
CA GLN A 202 -28.88 -11.65 -0.27
C GLN A 202 -27.64 -10.83 0.06
N VAL A 203 -27.87 -9.63 0.59
CA VAL A 203 -26.83 -8.65 0.89
C VAL A 203 -26.96 -8.15 2.31
N LEU A 204 -25.82 -7.93 2.94
CA LEU A 204 -25.66 -7.19 4.18
C LEU A 204 -24.89 -5.91 3.86
N ASP A 205 -25.55 -4.77 3.93
CA ASP A 205 -24.95 -3.45 3.74
C ASP A 205 -24.49 -2.87 5.08
N LEU A 206 -23.30 -2.26 5.09
CA LEU A 206 -22.76 -1.42 6.16
C LEU A 206 -22.56 0.02 5.67
N ASP A 207 -22.95 1.01 6.47
CA ASP A 207 -22.62 2.43 6.28
C ASP A 207 -21.61 2.85 7.36
N LEU A 208 -20.41 3.24 6.92
CA LEU A 208 -19.32 3.71 7.78
C LEU A 208 -19.49 5.19 8.19
N GLY A 209 -20.55 5.85 7.72
CA GLY A 209 -20.87 7.25 7.99
C GLY A 209 -20.11 8.24 7.10
N ALA A 210 -18.85 7.94 6.78
CA ALA A 210 -17.98 8.72 5.90
C ALA A 210 -17.04 7.82 5.08
N PRO A 211 -16.46 8.32 3.97
CA PRO A 211 -15.40 7.60 3.26
C PRO A 211 -14.19 7.32 4.17
N GLN A 212 -13.78 6.06 4.22
CA GLN A 212 -12.65 5.58 5.02
C GLN A 212 -11.73 4.71 4.17
N ARG A 213 -10.41 4.85 4.39
CA ARG A 213 -9.42 3.85 3.93
C ARG A 213 -9.44 2.71 4.93
N LEU A 214 -9.58 1.50 4.42
CA LEU A 214 -9.74 0.32 5.25
C LEU A 214 -8.46 -0.50 5.25
N SER A 215 -8.10 -1.05 6.40
CA SER A 215 -7.07 -2.07 6.49
C SER A 215 -7.68 -3.45 6.28
N ALA A 216 -8.74 -3.76 7.03
CA ALA A 216 -9.32 -5.09 7.04
C ALA A 216 -10.81 -5.11 7.36
N LEU A 217 -11.46 -6.21 6.96
CA LEU A 217 -12.77 -6.61 7.41
C LEU A 217 -12.64 -7.98 8.07
N LEU A 218 -12.92 -8.06 9.37
CA LEU A 218 -12.93 -9.32 10.10
C LEU A 218 -14.35 -9.84 10.15
N LEU A 219 -14.59 -11.02 9.58
CA LEU A 219 -15.91 -11.64 9.50
C LEU A 219 -15.91 -12.93 10.33
N ASP A 220 -16.84 -13.08 11.26
CA ASP A 220 -16.98 -14.32 12.05
C ASP A 220 -18.19 -15.12 11.55
N TRP A 221 -17.91 -16.25 10.89
CA TRP A 221 -18.94 -17.09 10.28
C TRP A 221 -19.20 -18.35 11.12
N GLN A 222 -20.47 -18.66 11.35
CA GLN A 222 -20.89 -19.96 11.89
C GLN A 222 -21.05 -20.98 10.76
N GLY A 223 -19.96 -21.71 10.48
CA GLY A 223 -19.91 -22.69 9.40
C GLY A 223 -19.51 -22.09 8.05
N LYS A 224 -19.61 -22.90 6.99
CA LYS A 224 -19.11 -22.52 5.67
C LYS A 224 -19.89 -21.34 5.08
N ALA A 225 -19.18 -20.50 4.32
CA ALA A 225 -19.79 -19.38 3.63
C ALA A 225 -19.07 -19.08 2.31
N ALA A 226 -19.85 -18.70 1.29
CA ALA A 226 -19.34 -18.17 0.04
C ALA A 226 -19.95 -16.79 -0.19
N TYR A 227 -19.11 -15.78 -0.44
CA TYR A 227 -19.54 -14.38 -0.46
C TYR A 227 -18.57 -13.48 -1.24
N ARG A 228 -19.06 -12.28 -1.53
CA ARG A 228 -18.28 -11.17 -2.09
C ARG A 228 -18.35 -9.97 -1.17
N VAL A 229 -17.20 -9.33 -0.94
CA VAL A 229 -17.09 -8.03 -0.31
C VAL A 229 -17.02 -6.97 -1.40
N GLU A 230 -17.96 -6.04 -1.38
CA GLU A 230 -18.08 -4.94 -2.34
C GLU A 230 -17.96 -3.60 -1.58
N GLY A 231 -17.28 -2.62 -2.18
CA GLY A 231 -17.10 -1.28 -1.65
C GLY A 231 -17.78 -0.23 -2.51
N SER A 232 -18.27 0.85 -1.90
CA SER A 232 -18.90 1.96 -2.60
C SER A 232 -18.73 3.29 -1.85
N LEU A 233 -18.64 4.40 -2.59
CA LEU A 233 -18.67 5.75 -2.04
C LEU A 233 -20.09 6.33 -1.96
N ASP A 234 -21.01 5.85 -2.81
CA ASP A 234 -22.32 6.47 -3.06
C ASP A 234 -23.52 5.51 -2.92
N LYS A 235 -23.26 4.24 -2.58
CA LYS A 235 -24.23 3.14 -2.47
C LYS A 235 -24.87 2.71 -3.81
N ARG A 236 -24.41 3.27 -4.93
CA ARG A 236 -24.94 3.03 -6.28
C ARG A 236 -23.92 2.28 -7.14
N ALA A 237 -22.72 2.82 -7.25
CA ALA A 237 -21.60 2.20 -7.93
C ALA A 237 -20.83 1.32 -6.94
N TRP A 238 -20.78 0.02 -7.22
CA TRP A 238 -20.13 -0.97 -6.35
C TRP A 238 -18.92 -1.58 -7.06
N GLN A 239 -17.79 -1.63 -6.37
CA GLN A 239 -16.59 -2.32 -6.81
C GLN A 239 -16.39 -3.58 -5.97
N THR A 240 -16.13 -4.71 -6.61
CA THR A 240 -15.70 -5.93 -5.92
C THR A 240 -14.32 -5.70 -5.30
N LEU A 241 -14.22 -5.84 -3.97
CA LEU A 241 -12.95 -5.77 -3.23
C LEU A 241 -12.36 -7.16 -3.01
N ARG A 242 -13.22 -8.15 -2.71
CA ARG A 242 -12.81 -9.54 -2.51
C ARG A 242 -13.94 -10.51 -2.85
N THR A 243 -13.58 -11.65 -3.42
CA THR A 243 -14.46 -12.81 -3.54
C THR A 243 -13.89 -13.95 -2.69
N VAL A 244 -14.76 -14.68 -1.98
CA VAL A 244 -14.46 -15.87 -1.19
C VAL A 244 -15.46 -16.95 -1.60
N ASP A 245 -15.01 -17.92 -2.39
CA ASP A 245 -15.90 -18.94 -2.97
C ASP A 245 -16.06 -20.18 -2.08
N ALA A 246 -15.14 -20.40 -1.13
CA ALA A 246 -15.11 -21.57 -0.24
C ALA A 246 -14.56 -21.20 1.14
N GLY A 247 -15.29 -20.38 1.90
CA GLY A 247 -14.94 -20.08 3.28
C GLY A 247 -15.30 -21.25 4.20
N ASP A 248 -14.37 -21.69 5.04
CA ASP A 248 -14.55 -22.83 5.95
C ASP A 248 -15.25 -22.48 7.27
N GLY A 249 -15.59 -21.21 7.47
CA GLY A 249 -16.19 -20.68 8.71
C GLY A 249 -15.16 -20.09 9.68
N GLY A 250 -15.62 -19.74 10.87
CA GLY A 250 -14.82 -19.06 11.88
C GLY A 250 -14.42 -17.64 11.48
N GLN A 251 -13.34 -17.15 12.07
CA GLN A 251 -12.81 -15.83 11.76
C GLN A 251 -12.15 -15.81 10.38
N ASN A 252 -12.64 -14.93 9.52
CA ASN A 252 -12.18 -14.73 8.17
C ASN A 252 -11.70 -13.28 8.00
N PRO A 253 -10.39 -13.02 8.16
CA PRO A 253 -9.81 -11.70 7.98
C PRO A 253 -9.62 -11.40 6.49
N ILE A 254 -10.27 -10.34 6.00
CA ILE A 254 -10.16 -9.86 4.62
C ILE A 254 -9.33 -8.59 4.59
N ALA A 255 -8.17 -8.63 3.95
CA ALA A 255 -7.39 -7.42 3.66
C ALA A 255 -8.14 -6.54 2.66
N LEU A 256 -8.24 -5.23 2.96
CA LEU A 256 -8.94 -4.23 2.16
C LEU A 256 -8.03 -3.05 1.77
N HIS A 257 -6.71 -3.22 1.90
CA HIS A 257 -5.72 -2.22 1.47
C HIS A 257 -5.97 -1.79 0.02
N GLY A 258 -5.87 -0.49 -0.23
CA GLY A 258 -6.10 0.09 -1.56
C GLY A 258 -7.56 0.42 -1.87
N ALA A 259 -8.51 0.10 -1.00
CA ALA A 259 -9.89 0.55 -1.11
C ALA A 259 -10.17 1.76 -0.20
N GLU A 260 -10.89 2.74 -0.74
CA GLU A 260 -11.60 3.75 0.05
C GLU A 260 -13.10 3.53 -0.16
N SER A 261 -13.85 3.44 0.94
CA SER A 261 -15.29 3.17 0.88
C SER A 261 -16.01 3.87 2.00
N ARG A 262 -17.25 4.31 1.73
CA ARG A 262 -18.20 4.71 2.76
C ARG A 262 -19.16 3.57 3.08
N TYR A 263 -19.52 2.80 2.06
CA TYR A 263 -20.41 1.66 2.17
C TYR A 263 -19.65 0.38 1.86
N LEU A 264 -19.89 -0.64 2.68
CA LEU A 264 -19.48 -2.00 2.40
C LEU A 264 -20.72 -2.85 2.18
N ARG A 265 -20.59 -3.87 1.35
CA ARG A 265 -21.63 -4.86 1.11
C ARG A 265 -21.02 -6.24 1.13
N ILE A 266 -21.59 -7.12 1.94
CA ILE A 266 -21.32 -8.55 1.91
C ILE A 266 -22.47 -9.19 1.14
N ARG A 267 -22.19 -9.65 -0.08
CA ARG A 267 -23.14 -10.35 -0.94
C ARG A 267 -22.91 -11.84 -0.83
N LEU A 268 -23.93 -12.58 -0.43
CA LEU A 268 -23.85 -14.03 -0.36
C LEU A 268 -23.90 -14.66 -1.75
N ILE A 269 -22.97 -15.58 -1.99
CA ILE A 269 -22.91 -16.47 -3.16
C ILE A 269 -23.53 -17.83 -2.78
N GLY A 270 -23.25 -18.30 -1.56
CA GLY A 270 -23.86 -19.49 -0.94
C GLY A 270 -24.78 -19.13 0.22
N GLU A 271 -25.28 -20.13 0.95
CA GLU A 271 -25.84 -19.89 2.28
C GLU A 271 -24.73 -19.48 3.25
N GLY A 272 -25.07 -18.72 4.28
CA GLY A 272 -24.11 -18.30 5.29
C GLY A 272 -24.79 -17.78 6.56
N ALA A 273 -24.09 -17.93 7.67
CA ALA A 273 -24.51 -17.50 9.00
C ALA A 273 -23.40 -16.61 9.58
N LEU A 274 -23.58 -15.29 9.49
CA LEU A 274 -22.58 -14.32 9.93
C LEU A 274 -22.92 -13.86 11.35
N ALA A 275 -22.03 -14.14 12.30
CA ALA A 275 -22.18 -13.73 13.69
C ALA A 275 -21.72 -12.28 13.86
N GLU A 276 -20.48 -11.96 13.46
CA GLU A 276 -19.86 -10.67 13.78
C GLU A 276 -19.09 -10.07 12.60
N VAL A 277 -19.08 -8.74 12.53
CA VAL A 277 -18.32 -7.93 11.58
C VAL A 277 -17.51 -6.87 12.33
N ALA A 278 -16.20 -6.88 12.16
CA ALA A 278 -15.35 -5.77 12.61
C ALA A 278 -14.67 -5.09 11.41
N VAL A 279 -15.00 -3.81 11.22
CA VAL A 279 -14.31 -2.95 10.24
C VAL A 279 -13.06 -2.38 10.89
N LYS A 280 -11.92 -2.52 10.23
CA LYS A 280 -10.64 -1.98 10.68
C LYS A 280 -10.19 -0.87 9.73
N ASP A 281 -9.98 0.32 10.29
CA ASP A 281 -9.36 1.44 9.59
C ASP A 281 -7.91 1.13 9.20
N ILE A 282 -7.31 2.01 8.39
CA ILE A 282 -5.96 1.82 7.88
C ILE A 282 -4.90 1.69 9.00
N ASP A 283 -5.11 2.34 10.15
CA ASP A 283 -4.14 2.36 11.25
C ASP A 283 -4.01 1.01 11.96
N TRP A 284 -5.04 0.16 11.85
CA TRP A 284 -4.97 -1.20 12.40
C TRP A 284 -3.80 -1.97 11.79
N ALA A 285 -3.67 -2.02 10.47
CA ALA A 285 -2.49 -2.57 9.80
C ALA A 285 -2.27 -1.74 8.53
N PRO A 286 -1.35 -0.74 8.56
CA PRO A 286 -1.20 0.24 7.48
C PRO A 286 -0.83 -0.37 6.14
N THR A 287 0.00 -1.41 6.15
CA THR A 287 0.43 -2.12 4.94
C THR A 287 -0.09 -3.56 4.88
N SER A 288 -0.05 -4.16 3.69
CA SER A 288 -0.34 -5.58 3.53
C SER A 288 0.60 -6.45 4.37
N ASN A 289 1.86 -6.03 4.54
CA ASN A 289 2.81 -6.74 5.38
C ASN A 289 2.42 -6.68 6.87
N ASP A 290 2.00 -5.51 7.37
CA ASP A 290 1.50 -5.38 8.74
C ASP A 290 0.28 -6.27 8.98
N PHE A 291 -0.60 -6.40 7.98
CA PHE A 291 -1.77 -7.27 8.06
C PHE A 291 -1.35 -8.73 8.21
N ILE A 292 -0.43 -9.21 7.38
CA ILE A 292 0.09 -10.57 7.46
C ILE A 292 0.85 -10.80 8.76
N SER A 293 1.71 -9.86 9.19
CA SER A 293 2.42 -9.93 10.48
C SER A 293 1.47 -10.04 11.66
N ARG A 294 0.33 -9.32 11.64
CA ARG A 294 -0.69 -9.46 12.69
C ARG A 294 -1.32 -10.85 12.70
N LEU A 295 -1.70 -11.39 11.54
CA LEU A 295 -2.23 -12.74 11.47
C LEU A 295 -1.20 -13.77 11.94
N ALA A 296 0.05 -13.63 11.51
CA ALA A 296 1.15 -14.51 11.88
C ALA A 296 1.41 -14.51 13.40
N SER A 297 1.32 -13.34 14.05
CA SER A 297 1.50 -13.22 15.51
C SER A 297 0.42 -13.91 16.35
N GLN A 298 -0.74 -14.20 15.75
CA GLN A 298 -1.88 -14.85 16.40
C GLN A 298 -2.01 -16.33 16.01
N ALA A 299 -1.23 -16.77 15.02
CA ALA A 299 -1.22 -18.14 14.55
C ALA A 299 -0.18 -18.98 15.31
N PRO A 300 -0.31 -20.32 15.29
CA PRO A 300 0.79 -21.18 15.70
C PRO A 300 2.07 -20.82 14.93
N ARG A 301 3.20 -20.77 15.65
CA ARG A 301 4.54 -20.58 15.07
C ARG A 301 4.77 -21.61 13.95
N GLY A 302 5.42 -21.20 12.85
CA GLY A 302 5.64 -22.05 11.67
C GLY A 302 4.57 -21.90 10.58
N ARG A 303 3.35 -21.50 10.94
CA ARG A 303 2.22 -21.43 9.99
C ARG A 303 2.32 -20.33 8.92
N TYR A 304 3.16 -19.33 9.17
CA TYR A 304 3.45 -18.23 8.24
C TYR A 304 4.95 -18.19 7.96
N PRO A 305 5.37 -17.58 6.83
CA PRO A 305 6.79 -17.41 6.54
C PRO A 305 7.50 -16.71 7.70
N ARG A 306 8.67 -17.23 8.08
CA ARG A 306 9.41 -16.80 9.27
C ARG A 306 9.55 -15.28 9.39
N GLY A 307 9.84 -14.61 8.28
CA GLY A 307 10.02 -13.16 8.18
C GLY A 307 8.88 -12.28 8.71
N PHE A 308 7.67 -12.82 8.88
CA PHE A 308 6.55 -12.08 9.46
C PHE A 308 6.51 -12.12 10.99
N THR A 309 7.28 -13.02 11.63
CA THR A 309 7.32 -13.23 13.09
C THR A 309 8.72 -13.14 13.68
N GLU A 310 9.74 -13.55 12.95
CA GLU A 310 11.15 -13.61 13.35
C GLU A 310 12.01 -13.07 12.20
N GLN A 311 13.14 -12.44 12.50
CA GLN A 311 14.07 -12.00 11.45
C GLN A 311 14.86 -13.21 10.91
N PRO A 312 14.76 -13.55 9.60
CA PRO A 312 15.58 -14.58 8.99
C PRO A 312 16.86 -13.98 8.40
N TYR A 313 17.91 -14.78 8.33
CA TYR A 313 19.07 -14.51 7.47
C TYR A 313 18.80 -14.97 6.04
N TRP A 314 19.39 -14.28 5.08
CA TRP A 314 19.28 -14.59 3.65
C TRP A 314 20.54 -14.19 2.91
N THR A 315 20.74 -14.76 1.72
CA THR A 315 21.78 -14.34 0.77
C THR A 315 21.24 -14.29 -0.66
N LEU A 316 22.02 -13.68 -1.56
CA LEU A 316 21.68 -13.59 -2.98
C LEU A 316 21.95 -14.91 -3.69
N VAL A 317 21.04 -15.29 -4.57
CA VAL A 317 21.24 -16.34 -5.59
C VAL A 317 20.94 -15.73 -6.95
N GLY A 318 21.74 -16.02 -7.97
CA GLY A 318 21.54 -15.41 -9.28
C GLY A 318 22.32 -16.09 -10.39
N THR A 319 22.03 -15.69 -11.63
CA THR A 319 22.81 -16.13 -12.79
C THR A 319 24.10 -15.33 -12.90
N ASP A 320 25.10 -15.90 -13.55
CA ASP A 320 26.31 -15.17 -13.93
C ASP A 320 25.95 -13.89 -14.70
N GLY A 321 26.60 -12.78 -14.36
CA GLY A 321 26.28 -11.44 -14.88
C GLY A 321 25.07 -10.72 -14.26
N GLY A 322 24.36 -11.33 -13.29
CA GLY A 322 23.38 -10.63 -12.44
C GLY A 322 22.08 -10.18 -13.13
N ALA A 323 21.75 -10.73 -14.31
CA ALA A 323 20.53 -10.38 -15.04
C ALA A 323 19.24 -10.70 -14.25
N ILE A 324 19.29 -11.74 -13.41
CA ILE A 324 18.23 -12.11 -12.46
C ILE A 324 18.91 -12.41 -11.11
N ALA A 325 18.45 -11.71 -10.07
CA ALA A 325 18.87 -11.93 -8.69
C ALA A 325 17.64 -12.29 -7.85
N GLY A 326 17.76 -13.40 -7.13
CA GLY A 326 16.82 -13.89 -6.14
C GLY A 326 17.43 -13.94 -4.75
N LEU A 327 16.63 -14.36 -3.78
CA LEU A 327 17.01 -14.56 -2.39
C LEU A 327 16.89 -16.04 -2.04
N ILE A 328 17.82 -16.54 -1.24
CA ILE A 328 17.66 -17.79 -0.50
C ILE A 328 17.76 -17.48 1.00
N GLY A 329 16.72 -17.88 1.74
CA GLY A 329 16.64 -17.75 3.19
C GLY A 329 17.35 -18.90 3.91
N GLU A 330 17.70 -18.67 5.17
CA GLU A 330 18.37 -19.68 6.02
C GLU A 330 17.54 -20.95 6.23
N ASP A 331 16.21 -20.86 6.10
CA ASP A 331 15.30 -22.00 6.20
C ASP A 331 15.11 -22.71 4.84
N GLY A 332 15.81 -22.26 3.79
CA GLY A 332 15.73 -22.84 2.44
C GLY A 332 14.61 -22.27 1.56
N ALA A 333 13.89 -21.25 2.03
CA ALA A 333 12.93 -20.51 1.22
C ALA A 333 13.63 -19.75 0.08
N ILE A 334 13.07 -19.77 -1.13
CA ILE A 334 13.65 -19.13 -2.32
C ILE A 334 12.68 -18.10 -2.90
N GLU A 335 13.20 -16.91 -3.19
CA GLU A 335 12.51 -15.86 -3.94
C GLU A 335 13.27 -15.62 -5.25
N PRO A 336 12.77 -16.07 -6.42
CA PRO A 336 13.59 -16.17 -7.63
C PRO A 336 13.87 -14.83 -8.30
N ALA A 337 13.09 -13.79 -8.00
CA ALA A 337 13.25 -12.44 -8.53
C ALA A 337 12.51 -11.40 -7.68
N LYS A 338 12.94 -10.14 -7.77
CA LYS A 338 12.29 -9.00 -7.11
C LYS A 338 10.79 -8.95 -7.45
N GLY A 339 9.93 -8.95 -6.42
CA GLY A 339 8.47 -8.87 -6.56
C GLY A 339 7.80 -10.14 -7.10
N SER A 340 8.54 -11.25 -7.17
CA SER A 340 8.00 -12.56 -7.53
C SER A 340 7.40 -13.27 -6.30
N TYR A 341 6.96 -14.51 -6.50
CA TYR A 341 6.51 -15.41 -5.44
C TYR A 341 7.70 -15.98 -4.65
N SER A 342 7.45 -16.44 -3.42
CA SER A 342 8.39 -17.23 -2.63
C SER A 342 8.01 -18.72 -2.69
N VAL A 343 9.01 -19.60 -2.64
CA VAL A 343 8.83 -21.05 -2.49
C VAL A 343 9.45 -21.46 -1.17
N GLU A 344 8.67 -22.09 -0.31
CA GLU A 344 9.10 -22.50 1.03
C GLU A 344 8.91 -24.02 1.21
N PRO A 345 9.90 -24.73 1.77
CA PRO A 345 9.79 -26.15 2.02
C PRO A 345 8.80 -26.46 3.15
N PHE A 346 7.97 -27.49 2.94
CA PHE A 346 7.14 -28.13 3.97
C PHE A 346 7.26 -29.65 3.80
N LEU A 347 7.39 -30.37 4.90
CA LEU A 347 7.47 -31.83 4.88
C LEU A 347 6.25 -32.44 5.57
N THR A 348 5.82 -33.60 5.12
CA THR A 348 4.86 -34.42 5.85
C THR A 348 5.56 -35.66 6.39
N VAL A 349 5.73 -35.72 7.71
CA VAL A 349 6.40 -36.83 8.40
C VAL A 349 5.38 -37.52 9.30
N ASN A 350 5.12 -38.80 9.06
CA ASN A 350 4.12 -39.59 9.81
C ASN A 350 2.71 -38.94 9.85
N GLY A 351 2.33 -38.22 8.79
CA GLY A 351 1.04 -37.54 8.68
C GLY A 351 0.97 -36.17 9.37
N ALA A 352 2.03 -35.73 10.04
CA ALA A 352 2.15 -34.38 10.57
C ALA A 352 2.91 -33.48 9.59
N SER A 353 2.48 -32.23 9.45
CA SER A 353 3.25 -31.20 8.74
C SER A 353 4.42 -30.77 9.60
N VAL A 354 5.59 -30.63 8.99
CA VAL A 354 6.82 -30.09 9.56
C VAL A 354 7.23 -28.89 8.72
N ASP A 355 7.51 -27.77 9.38
CA ASP A 355 8.00 -26.55 8.76
C ASP A 355 9.28 -26.03 9.42
N TRP A 356 9.72 -24.83 9.05
CA TRP A 356 10.94 -24.18 9.56
C TRP A 356 10.96 -24.07 11.09
N ALA A 357 9.80 -24.02 11.75
CA ALA A 357 9.70 -23.89 13.20
C ALA A 357 9.95 -25.21 13.94
N ASP A 358 9.87 -26.35 13.25
CA ASP A 358 9.97 -27.70 13.81
C ASP A 358 11.34 -28.36 13.62
N VAL A 359 12.27 -27.70 12.94
CA VAL A 359 13.57 -28.26 12.54
C VAL A 359 14.74 -27.47 13.11
N THR A 360 15.89 -28.12 13.20
CA THR A 360 17.18 -27.44 13.34
C THR A 360 17.78 -27.26 11.95
N THR A 361 18.00 -26.02 11.54
CA THR A 361 18.54 -25.68 10.23
C THR A 361 20.05 -25.48 10.27
N SER A 362 20.77 -26.00 9.27
CA SER A 362 22.19 -25.69 9.05
C SER A 362 22.47 -25.38 7.59
N GLN A 363 23.38 -24.42 7.33
CA GLN A 363 23.70 -23.97 5.97
C GLN A 363 25.15 -24.28 5.63
N SER A 364 25.40 -24.63 4.37
CA SER A 364 26.73 -24.92 3.85
C SER A 364 26.85 -24.52 2.38
N LEU A 365 28.08 -24.48 1.90
CA LEU A 365 28.40 -24.44 0.48
C LEU A 365 28.77 -25.86 0.03
N VAL A 366 28.41 -26.24 -1.19
CA VAL A 366 28.89 -27.52 -1.75
C VAL A 366 30.42 -27.55 -1.73
N ASP A 367 30.99 -28.66 -1.26
CA ASP A 367 32.42 -28.85 -1.01
C ASP A 367 33.09 -27.78 -0.11
N GLY A 368 32.27 -27.02 0.63
CA GLY A 368 32.71 -25.94 1.51
C GLY A 368 33.16 -24.67 0.79
N ASN A 369 33.11 -24.61 -0.54
CA ASN A 369 33.60 -23.45 -1.30
C ASN A 369 32.87 -23.16 -2.63
N LEU A 370 32.12 -24.12 -3.19
CA LEU A 370 31.38 -23.88 -4.42
C LEU A 370 30.20 -22.96 -4.11
N PRO A 371 29.86 -21.98 -4.97
CA PRO A 371 28.80 -21.00 -4.73
C PRO A 371 27.40 -21.60 -4.93
N ILE A 372 27.17 -22.77 -4.33
CA ILE A 372 25.93 -23.52 -4.34
C ILE A 372 25.51 -23.63 -2.87
N ALA A 373 24.65 -22.69 -2.45
CA ALA A 373 24.13 -22.66 -1.09
C ALA A 373 23.21 -23.87 -0.84
N THR A 374 23.44 -24.55 0.28
CA THR A 374 22.67 -25.71 0.72
C THR A 374 22.10 -25.42 2.11
N THR A 375 20.83 -25.77 2.31
CA THR A 375 20.18 -25.76 3.63
C THR A 375 19.80 -27.19 3.98
N SER A 376 20.18 -27.65 5.16
CA SER A 376 19.82 -28.96 5.70
C SER A 376 18.86 -28.79 6.88
N TRP A 377 17.82 -29.63 6.91
CA TRP A 377 16.80 -29.62 7.96
C TRP A 377 16.93 -30.88 8.80
N GLN A 378 17.26 -30.75 10.08
CA GLN A 378 17.26 -31.88 11.00
C GLN A 378 15.98 -31.86 11.84
N GLY A 379 15.14 -32.87 11.64
CA GLY A 379 13.95 -33.10 12.45
C GLY A 379 14.12 -34.28 13.41
N GLN A 380 13.04 -34.66 14.11
CA GLN A 380 13.09 -35.80 15.02
C GLN A 380 13.21 -37.12 14.24
N GLY A 381 14.43 -37.67 14.21
CA GLY A 381 14.71 -38.99 13.60
C GLY A 381 14.98 -38.97 12.10
N TRP A 382 15.21 -37.80 11.50
CA TRP A 382 15.60 -37.65 10.09
C TRP A 382 16.40 -36.36 9.89
N THR A 383 17.10 -36.29 8.76
CA THR A 383 17.87 -35.14 8.30
C THR A 383 17.64 -34.94 6.81
#